data_AF-A0A955B8L9-F1
#
_entry.id   AF-A0A955B8L9-F1
#
_cell.length_a   1.000
_cell.length_b   1.000
_cell.length_c   1.000
_cell.angle_alpha   90.00
_cell.angle_beta   90.00
_cell.angle_gamma   90.00
#
_symmetry.space_group_name_H-M   'P 1'
#
loop_
_entity.id
_entity.type
_entity.pdbx_description
1 polymer ?
#
loop_
_entity_poly.entity_id
_entity_poly.type
_entity_poly.pdbx_seq_one_letter_code
_entity_poly.pdbx_strand_id
1 'polypeptide(L)'
;MNDSSRKWDEPLRILRAKLAHGENTSQQELDAIVAEWKPRKKTLREHDSDEPLGLVDESGRALDLTAERWLCHLLGLRHRCVQVVLTWNNPKLGRVLLLQVRSWSKLDSPGHLDVSVGGHVSRTSAVDSLATAHREMFEELGLKPDDLDNNCLDLVDSYGNVDSCDNERFHNAEWRDLYVGEVTTNGFLNCRLIDGEVAGLYLCPTYELRNFVEQTSIPMTKSLGLFLSHVYPNQIGPHSRTTKTTSA
;
A
#
# COMPACT_ATOMS: atom_id res chain seq x y z
N MET A 1 -15.60 -25.19 17.95
CA MET A 1 -16.09 -25.25 16.55
C MET A 1 -14.87 -25.49 15.68
N ASN A 2 -14.78 -26.64 15.01
CA ASN A 2 -13.71 -26.87 14.03
C ASN A 2 -13.94 -25.91 12.88
N ASP A 3 -13.04 -24.93 12.72
CA ASP A 3 -13.07 -24.05 11.57
C ASP A 3 -12.77 -24.92 10.32
N SER A 4 -13.84 -25.30 9.64
CA SER A 4 -13.82 -26.15 8.44
C SER A 4 -12.96 -25.59 7.32
N SER A 5 -12.50 -24.34 7.43
CA SER A 5 -11.63 -23.70 6.46
C SER A 5 -10.14 -24.02 6.68
N ARG A 6 -9.72 -24.49 7.88
CA ARG A 6 -8.32 -24.85 8.15
C ARG A 6 -7.75 -25.98 7.29
N LYS A 7 -8.64 -26.80 6.71
CA LYS A 7 -8.22 -27.88 5.78
C LYS A 7 -7.53 -27.36 4.52
N TRP A 8 -7.62 -26.07 4.23
CA TRP A 8 -6.98 -25.43 3.07
C TRP A 8 -5.62 -24.82 3.37
N ASP A 9 -5.28 -24.66 4.65
CA ASP A 9 -4.07 -23.94 5.06
C ASP A 9 -2.80 -24.65 4.55
N GLU A 10 -2.73 -25.98 4.67
CA GLU A 10 -1.59 -26.78 4.19
C GLU A 10 -1.45 -26.80 2.65
N PRO A 11 -2.51 -27.10 1.87
CA PRO A 11 -2.43 -26.96 0.41
C PRO A 11 -2.00 -25.56 -0.06
N LEU A 12 -2.51 -24.51 0.57
CA LEU A 12 -2.12 -23.13 0.25
C LEU A 12 -0.66 -22.87 0.61
N ARG A 13 -0.16 -23.40 1.74
CA ARG A 13 1.25 -23.29 2.13
C ARG A 13 2.18 -23.94 1.10
N ILE A 14 1.82 -25.13 0.61
CA ILE A 14 2.57 -25.84 -0.43
C ILE A 14 2.57 -25.04 -1.73
N LEU A 15 1.41 -24.50 -2.14
CA LEU A 15 1.30 -23.66 -3.34
C LEU A 15 2.18 -22.42 -3.24
N ARG A 16 2.12 -21.69 -2.11
CA ARG A 16 2.97 -20.50 -1.89
C ARG A 16 4.46 -20.82 -2.04
N ALA A 17 4.92 -21.91 -1.42
CA ALA A 17 6.30 -22.35 -1.50
C ALA A 17 6.71 -22.74 -2.94
N LYS A 18 5.82 -23.42 -3.68
CA LYS A 18 6.07 -23.79 -5.08
C LYS A 18 6.21 -22.55 -5.97
N LEU A 19 5.29 -21.60 -5.84
CA LEU A 19 5.16 -20.46 -6.75
C LEU A 19 6.24 -19.40 -6.55
N ALA A 20 6.88 -19.35 -5.37
CA ALA A 20 7.95 -18.40 -5.04
C ALA A 20 7.58 -16.96 -5.43
N HIS A 21 6.48 -16.45 -4.87
CA HIS A 21 5.92 -15.13 -5.19
C HIS A 21 5.54 -14.91 -6.67
N GLY A 22 5.41 -15.98 -7.46
CA GLY A 22 5.06 -15.93 -8.88
C GLY A 22 6.24 -16.13 -9.83
N GLU A 23 7.47 -16.22 -9.32
CA GLU A 23 8.69 -16.36 -10.14
C GLU A 23 8.87 -17.78 -10.70
N ASN A 24 8.23 -18.78 -10.08
CA ASN A 24 8.32 -20.18 -10.47
C ASN A 24 6.97 -20.71 -10.97
N THR A 25 6.38 -20.01 -11.95
CA THR A 25 5.11 -20.44 -12.57
C THR A 25 4.95 -19.93 -14.00
N SER A 26 3.82 -20.28 -14.63
CA SER A 26 3.39 -19.80 -15.94
C SER A 26 1.93 -19.33 -15.89
N GLN A 27 1.48 -18.58 -16.91
CA GLN A 27 0.09 -18.14 -16.96
C GLN A 27 -0.88 -19.33 -16.98
N GLN A 28 -0.53 -20.41 -17.69
CA GLN A 28 -1.34 -21.62 -17.74
C GLN A 28 -1.53 -22.26 -16.36
N GLU A 29 -0.48 -22.28 -15.53
CA GLU A 29 -0.55 -22.79 -14.17
C GLU A 29 -1.37 -21.87 -13.26
N LEU A 30 -1.21 -20.54 -13.38
CA LEU A 30 -2.01 -19.57 -12.63
C LEU A 30 -3.50 -19.70 -12.98
N ASP A 31 -3.85 -19.83 -14.26
CA ASP A 31 -5.22 -20.00 -14.71
C ASP A 31 -5.83 -21.30 -14.17
N ALA A 32 -5.04 -22.38 -14.12
CA ALA A 32 -5.47 -23.65 -13.52
C ALA A 32 -5.72 -23.52 -12.00
N ILE A 33 -4.85 -22.78 -11.29
CA ILE A 33 -5.03 -22.48 -9.86
C ILE A 33 -6.29 -21.63 -9.66
N VAL A 34 -6.52 -20.60 -10.48
CA VAL A 34 -7.77 -19.81 -10.42
C VAL A 34 -8.97 -20.72 -10.60
N ALA A 35 -8.99 -21.57 -11.62
CA ALA A 35 -10.10 -22.50 -11.88
C ALA A 35 -10.37 -23.43 -10.69
N GLU A 36 -9.31 -23.92 -10.03
CA GLU A 36 -9.43 -24.77 -8.85
C GLU A 36 -9.95 -24.00 -7.63
N TRP A 37 -9.43 -22.81 -7.35
CA TRP A 37 -9.62 -22.12 -6.08
C TRP A 37 -10.73 -21.08 -6.07
N LYS A 38 -11.14 -20.55 -7.23
CA LYS A 38 -12.20 -19.53 -7.35
C LYS A 38 -13.54 -19.92 -6.74
N PRO A 39 -14.02 -21.19 -6.82
CA PRO A 39 -15.23 -21.61 -6.09
C PRO A 39 -15.14 -21.44 -4.56
N ARG A 40 -13.93 -21.34 -4.01
CA ARG A 40 -13.66 -21.17 -2.57
C ARG A 40 -13.36 -19.71 -2.20
N LYS A 41 -13.27 -18.80 -3.19
CA LYS A 41 -12.96 -17.38 -2.96
C LYS A 41 -13.88 -16.77 -1.91
N LYS A 42 -15.19 -17.04 -1.96
CA LYS A 42 -16.14 -16.50 -0.97
C LYS A 42 -15.78 -16.89 0.48
N THR A 43 -15.17 -18.05 0.70
CA THR A 43 -14.76 -18.48 2.04
C THR A 43 -13.35 -17.99 2.40
N LEU A 44 -12.46 -17.86 1.41
CA LEU A 44 -11.05 -17.54 1.63
C LEU A 44 -10.78 -16.04 1.62
N ARG A 45 -11.44 -15.29 0.74
CA ARG A 45 -11.24 -13.87 0.40
C ARG A 45 -12.56 -13.23 -0.07
N GLU A 46 -13.62 -13.27 0.74
CA GLU A 46 -14.99 -12.83 0.35
C GLU A 46 -15.03 -11.44 -0.29
N HIS A 47 -14.23 -10.53 0.24
CA HIS A 47 -14.32 -9.11 -0.07
C HIS A 47 -13.22 -8.59 -0.99
N ASP A 48 -12.28 -9.45 -1.43
CA ASP A 48 -11.29 -9.03 -2.43
C ASP A 48 -11.89 -9.03 -3.84
N SER A 49 -11.44 -8.09 -4.67
CA SER A 49 -11.81 -8.01 -6.08
C SER A 49 -11.13 -9.10 -6.94
N ASP A 50 -11.64 -9.27 -8.15
CA ASP A 50 -11.03 -10.08 -9.22
C ASP A 50 -10.13 -9.23 -10.14
N GLU A 51 -9.69 -8.05 -9.66
CA GLU A 51 -8.89 -7.12 -10.47
C GLU A 51 -7.60 -7.80 -10.96
N PRO A 52 -7.29 -7.76 -12.27
CA PRO A 52 -6.07 -8.37 -12.80
C PRO A 52 -4.83 -7.52 -12.50
N LEU A 53 -3.93 -8.06 -11.70
CA LEU A 53 -2.67 -7.43 -11.32
C LEU A 53 -1.49 -8.06 -12.05
N GLY A 54 -0.56 -7.23 -12.50
CA GLY A 54 0.67 -7.68 -13.13
C GLY A 54 1.68 -8.18 -12.10
N LEU A 55 2.27 -9.35 -12.36
CA LEU A 55 3.29 -9.91 -11.47
C LEU A 55 4.68 -9.42 -11.85
N VAL A 56 5.51 -9.25 -10.81
CA VAL A 56 6.89 -8.78 -10.92
C VAL A 56 7.83 -9.63 -10.07
N ASP A 57 9.09 -9.72 -10.50
CA ASP A 57 10.14 -10.38 -9.74
C ASP A 57 10.59 -9.54 -8.53
N GLU A 58 11.51 -10.08 -7.74
CA GLU A 58 12.07 -9.40 -6.57
C GLU A 58 12.82 -8.09 -6.88
N SER A 59 13.19 -7.86 -8.14
CA SER A 59 13.82 -6.62 -8.63
C SER A 59 12.81 -5.68 -9.31
N GLY A 60 11.51 -6.00 -9.24
CA GLY A 60 10.43 -5.24 -9.85
C GLY A 60 10.25 -5.45 -11.34
N ARG A 61 11.02 -6.33 -12.00
CA ARG A 61 10.88 -6.56 -13.44
C ARG A 61 9.62 -7.36 -13.73
N ALA A 62 8.91 -7.01 -14.81
CA ALA A 62 7.71 -7.72 -15.21
C ALA A 62 8.01 -9.19 -15.51
N LEU A 63 7.21 -10.09 -14.94
CA LEU A 63 7.25 -11.54 -15.24
C LEU A 63 6.40 -11.91 -16.45
N ASP A 64 5.71 -10.93 -17.02
CA ASP A 64 4.67 -11.07 -18.03
C ASP A 64 3.46 -11.95 -17.65
N LEU A 65 3.28 -12.17 -16.34
CA LEU A 65 2.17 -12.90 -15.76
C LEU A 65 1.12 -11.96 -15.16
N THR A 66 -0.12 -12.44 -15.08
CA THR A 66 -1.24 -11.72 -14.46
C THR A 66 -1.98 -12.66 -13.50
N ALA A 67 -2.39 -12.15 -12.35
CA ALA A 67 -3.27 -12.86 -11.44
C ALA A 67 -4.35 -11.93 -10.85
N GLU A 68 -5.50 -12.50 -10.50
CA GLU A 68 -6.58 -11.77 -9.84
C GLU A 68 -6.11 -11.31 -8.44
N ARG A 69 -6.48 -10.09 -8.02
CA ARG A 69 -6.04 -9.47 -6.75
C ARG A 69 -6.22 -10.40 -5.55
N TRP A 70 -7.39 -11.04 -5.42
CA TRP A 70 -7.62 -12.00 -4.33
C TRP A 70 -6.62 -13.16 -4.33
N LEU A 71 -6.17 -13.61 -5.51
CA LEU A 71 -5.20 -14.71 -5.63
C LEU A 71 -3.80 -14.21 -5.26
N CYS A 72 -3.44 -13.00 -5.71
CA CYS A 72 -2.19 -12.35 -5.31
C CYS A 72 -2.08 -12.29 -3.78
N HIS A 73 -3.13 -11.81 -3.10
CA HIS A 73 -3.15 -11.70 -1.66
C HIS A 73 -3.35 -13.04 -0.92
N LEU A 74 -3.92 -14.06 -1.57
CA LEU A 74 -4.04 -15.40 -0.97
C LEU A 74 -2.72 -16.18 -1.01
N LEU A 75 -2.00 -16.08 -2.14
CA LEU A 75 -0.79 -16.85 -2.43
C LEU A 75 0.50 -16.03 -2.31
N GLY A 76 0.41 -14.75 -1.93
CA GLY A 76 1.56 -13.87 -1.84
C GLY A 76 2.26 -13.68 -3.18
N LEU A 77 1.52 -13.59 -4.29
CA LEU A 77 2.10 -13.33 -5.59
C LEU A 77 2.53 -11.85 -5.65
N ARG A 78 3.79 -11.62 -5.99
CA ARG A 78 4.35 -10.27 -5.98
C ARG A 78 3.80 -9.47 -7.14
N HIS A 79 3.13 -8.38 -6.82
CA HIS A 79 2.49 -7.50 -7.77
C HIS A 79 2.94 -6.06 -7.54
N ARG A 80 2.76 -5.21 -8.56
CA ARG A 80 3.18 -3.82 -8.49
C ARG A 80 2.07 -2.93 -7.95
N CYS A 81 2.43 -2.00 -7.06
CA CYS A 81 1.55 -0.95 -6.56
C CYS A 81 2.27 0.41 -6.58
N VAL A 82 1.49 1.47 -6.42
CA VAL A 82 1.98 2.85 -6.33
C VAL A 82 1.67 3.40 -4.95
N GLN A 83 2.57 4.23 -4.45
CA GLN A 83 2.33 5.05 -3.28
C GLN A 83 2.56 6.50 -3.68
N VAL A 84 1.59 7.37 -3.43
CA VAL A 84 1.75 8.81 -3.60
C VAL A 84 1.79 9.47 -2.25
N VAL A 85 2.80 10.32 -2.05
CA VAL A 85 2.89 11.21 -0.89
C VAL A 85 2.83 12.65 -1.36
N LEU A 86 1.76 13.31 -0.96
CA LEU A 86 1.48 14.69 -1.25
C LEU A 86 1.87 15.56 -0.07
N THR A 87 2.57 16.65 -0.36
CA THR A 87 2.84 17.73 0.59
C THR A 87 2.08 18.98 0.19
N TRP A 88 1.79 19.86 1.14
CA TRP A 88 1.20 21.16 0.87
C TRP A 88 1.87 22.23 1.73
N ASN A 89 2.21 23.37 1.13
CA ASN A 89 2.71 24.52 1.87
C ASN A 89 1.55 25.33 2.46
N ASN A 90 1.16 24.96 3.69
CA ASN A 90 0.10 25.62 4.44
C ASN A 90 0.57 27.00 4.96
N PRO A 91 -0.23 28.08 4.82
CA PRO A 91 0.15 29.42 5.26
C PRO A 91 0.42 29.59 6.77
N LYS A 92 -0.10 28.70 7.62
CA LYS A 92 0.03 28.76 9.09
C LYS A 92 0.91 27.66 9.66
N LEU A 93 0.85 26.46 9.08
CA LEU A 93 1.56 25.27 9.56
C LEU A 93 2.86 25.01 8.80
N GLY A 94 3.16 25.79 7.75
CA GLY A 94 4.27 25.51 6.85
C GLY A 94 4.03 24.26 6.01
N ARG A 95 5.09 23.54 5.67
CA ARG A 95 4.98 22.30 4.89
C ARG A 95 4.28 21.21 5.72
N VAL A 96 3.19 20.68 5.19
CA VAL A 96 2.45 19.56 5.79
C VAL A 96 2.46 18.36 4.84
N LEU A 97 2.49 17.15 5.39
CA LEU A 97 2.17 15.91 4.69
C LEU A 97 0.65 15.70 4.74
N LEU A 98 0.07 15.34 3.60
CA LEU A 98 -1.33 14.95 3.49
C LEU A 98 -1.43 13.45 3.71
N LEU A 99 -1.87 13.00 4.88
CA LEU A 99 -2.07 11.57 5.13
C LEU A 99 -3.56 11.26 5.03
N GLN A 100 -3.92 10.14 4.40
CA GLN A 100 -5.33 9.74 4.39
C GLN A 100 -5.69 9.05 5.71
N VAL A 101 -6.91 9.26 6.17
CA VAL A 101 -7.59 8.39 7.13
C VAL A 101 -8.39 7.40 6.31
N ARG A 102 -7.99 6.13 6.33
CA ARG A 102 -8.67 5.08 5.57
C ARG A 102 -10.11 4.93 6.04
N SER A 103 -11.02 4.75 5.09
CA SER A 103 -12.44 4.52 5.37
C SER A 103 -12.64 3.28 6.24
N TRP A 104 -13.59 3.37 7.16
CA TRP A 104 -13.99 2.24 8.02
C TRP A 104 -14.61 1.09 7.23
N SER A 105 -14.99 1.32 5.97
CA SER A 105 -15.47 0.29 5.05
C SER A 105 -14.34 -0.56 4.43
N LYS A 106 -13.08 -0.13 4.54
CA LYS A 106 -11.93 -0.89 4.03
C LYS A 106 -11.70 -2.14 4.89
N LEU A 107 -11.34 -3.23 4.21
CA LEU A 107 -11.06 -4.51 4.86
C LEU A 107 -9.72 -4.51 5.57
N ASP A 108 -8.74 -3.88 4.93
CA ASP A 108 -7.40 -3.75 5.46
C ASP A 108 -7.21 -2.37 6.08
N SER A 109 -6.78 -2.39 7.34
CA SER A 109 -6.45 -1.22 8.15
C SER A 109 -7.55 -0.14 8.17
N PRO A 110 -8.82 -0.46 8.46
CA PRO A 110 -9.90 0.53 8.53
C PRO A 110 -9.61 1.59 9.59
N GLY A 111 -9.82 2.87 9.26
CA GLY A 111 -9.59 4.01 10.15
C GLY A 111 -8.12 4.32 10.47
N HIS A 112 -7.16 3.58 9.88
CA HIS A 112 -5.73 3.83 10.07
C HIS A 112 -5.26 4.99 9.19
N LEU A 113 -4.19 5.65 9.62
CA LEU A 113 -3.47 6.60 8.76
C LEU A 113 -2.64 5.87 7.73
N ASP A 114 -2.68 6.34 6.49
CA ASP A 114 -1.93 5.78 5.36
C ASP A 114 -1.19 6.90 4.59
N VAL A 115 -0.40 6.51 3.58
CA VAL A 115 0.14 7.45 2.57
C VAL A 115 -1.00 8.21 1.87
N SER A 116 -0.70 9.32 1.20
CA SER A 116 -1.75 10.20 0.64
C SER A 116 -2.70 9.46 -0.30
N VAL A 117 -2.16 8.59 -1.15
CA VAL A 117 -2.89 7.77 -2.13
C VAL A 117 -2.15 6.45 -2.29
N GLY A 118 -2.85 5.32 -2.41
CA GLY A 118 -2.22 4.03 -2.61
C GLY A 118 -3.08 3.07 -3.40
N GLY A 119 -2.56 2.58 -4.52
CA GLY A 119 -3.32 1.70 -5.42
C GLY A 119 -2.46 0.73 -6.20
N HIS A 120 -3.10 -0.21 -6.90
CA HIS A 120 -2.39 -1.27 -7.62
C HIS A 120 -2.19 -0.89 -9.09
N VAL A 121 -1.09 -1.34 -9.67
CA VAL A 121 -0.86 -1.18 -11.11
C VAL A 121 -1.54 -2.34 -11.83
N SER A 122 -2.70 -2.05 -12.44
CA SER A 122 -3.45 -3.03 -13.21
C SER A 122 -2.75 -3.37 -14.54
N ARG A 123 -2.62 -4.66 -14.84
CA ARG A 123 -1.96 -5.12 -16.08
C ARG A 123 -2.82 -4.93 -17.34
N THR A 124 -4.13 -4.76 -17.19
CA THR A 124 -5.03 -4.49 -18.34
C THR A 124 -4.86 -3.09 -18.91
N SER A 125 -4.16 -2.22 -18.19
CA SER A 125 -3.89 -0.86 -18.62
C SER A 125 -2.47 -0.82 -19.19
N ALA A 126 -2.28 -0.30 -20.41
CA ALA A 126 -0.95 0.02 -20.97
C ALA A 126 -0.29 1.20 -20.23
N VAL A 127 -0.66 1.39 -18.97
CA VAL A 127 -0.49 2.56 -18.14
C VAL A 127 0.67 2.22 -17.22
N ASP A 128 1.71 3.05 -17.28
CA ASP A 128 2.83 2.95 -16.37
C ASP A 128 2.40 3.27 -14.93
N SER A 129 3.30 3.08 -13.98
CA SER A 129 3.04 3.37 -12.58
C SER A 129 2.69 4.85 -12.34
N LEU A 130 3.23 5.79 -13.13
CA LEU A 130 2.91 7.21 -12.99
C LEU A 130 1.45 7.50 -13.33
N ALA A 131 0.95 6.98 -14.45
CA ALA A 131 -0.43 7.21 -14.83
C ALA A 131 -1.42 6.44 -13.94
N THR A 132 -0.99 5.32 -13.32
CA THR A 132 -1.72 4.70 -12.19
C THR A 132 -1.78 5.64 -10.99
N ALA A 133 -0.66 6.23 -10.57
CA ALA A 133 -0.60 7.18 -9.46
C ALA A 133 -1.55 8.38 -9.68
N HIS A 134 -1.60 8.94 -10.89
CA HIS A 134 -2.54 10.02 -11.21
C HIS A 134 -4.01 9.57 -11.21
N ARG A 135 -4.31 8.36 -11.70
CA ARG A 135 -5.67 7.80 -11.65
C ARG A 135 -6.15 7.66 -10.20
N GLU A 136 -5.38 6.96 -9.37
CA GLU A 136 -5.71 6.74 -7.96
C GLU A 136 -5.83 8.08 -7.22
N MET A 137 -4.95 9.05 -7.52
CA MET A 137 -5.01 10.38 -6.92
C MET A 137 -6.32 11.12 -7.27
N PHE A 138 -6.83 10.92 -8.48
CA PHE A 138 -8.11 11.47 -8.89
C PHE A 138 -9.30 10.70 -8.28
N GLU A 139 -9.24 9.37 -8.25
CA GLU A 139 -10.30 8.50 -7.73
C GLU A 139 -10.47 8.61 -6.20
N GLU A 140 -9.37 8.74 -5.45
CA GLU A 140 -9.43 8.88 -3.98
C GLU A 140 -9.64 10.34 -3.55
N LEU A 141 -8.85 11.28 -4.11
CA LEU A 141 -8.73 12.66 -3.62
C LEU A 141 -9.26 13.73 -4.59
N GLY A 142 -9.74 13.35 -5.78
CA GLY A 142 -10.24 14.30 -6.78
C GLY A 142 -9.16 15.21 -7.39
N LEU A 143 -7.89 14.98 -7.05
CA LEU A 143 -6.76 15.80 -7.48
C LEU A 143 -6.27 15.34 -8.85
N LYS A 144 -5.89 16.30 -9.68
CA LYS A 144 -5.34 16.10 -11.03
C LYS A 144 -3.88 16.58 -11.08
N PRO A 145 -3.12 16.26 -12.13
CA PRO A 145 -1.79 16.82 -12.33
C PRO A 145 -1.78 18.36 -12.15
N ASP A 146 -2.74 19.07 -12.73
CA ASP A 146 -2.84 20.54 -12.65
C ASP A 146 -3.07 21.10 -11.22
N ASP A 147 -3.40 20.25 -10.25
CA ASP A 147 -3.51 20.64 -8.84
C ASP A 147 -2.16 20.63 -8.12
N LEU A 148 -1.13 20.04 -8.74
CA LEU A 148 0.23 19.91 -8.23
C LEU A 148 1.13 21.04 -8.73
N ASP A 149 2.15 21.38 -7.95
CA ASP A 149 3.22 22.26 -8.40
C ASP A 149 3.96 21.61 -9.56
N ASN A 150 4.24 22.39 -10.61
CA ASN A 150 4.81 21.93 -11.89
C ASN A 150 4.02 20.82 -12.61
N ASN A 151 2.77 20.56 -12.19
CA ASN A 151 1.89 19.54 -12.73
C ASN A 151 2.47 18.11 -12.72
N CYS A 152 3.37 17.78 -11.78
CA CYS A 152 4.10 16.52 -11.79
C CYS A 152 4.09 15.76 -10.46
N LEU A 153 4.29 14.44 -10.58
CA LEU A 153 4.67 13.55 -9.49
C LEU A 153 6.09 13.03 -9.78
N ASP A 154 6.98 13.18 -8.82
CA ASP A 154 8.37 12.73 -8.93
C ASP A 154 8.50 11.31 -8.39
N LEU A 155 9.06 10.39 -9.19
CA LEU A 155 9.45 9.06 -8.70
C LEU A 155 10.70 9.21 -7.81
N VAL A 156 10.54 8.97 -6.52
CA VAL A 156 11.61 9.14 -5.52
C VAL A 156 12.30 7.81 -5.20
N ASP A 157 11.56 6.71 -5.19
CA ASP A 157 12.12 5.39 -4.90
C ASP A 157 11.27 4.25 -5.51
N SER A 158 11.83 3.05 -5.57
CA SER A 158 11.12 1.83 -5.93
C SER A 158 11.68 0.65 -5.15
N TYR A 159 10.84 -0.03 -4.38
CA TYR A 159 11.30 -1.04 -3.44
C TYR A 159 10.30 -2.19 -3.26
N GLY A 160 10.84 -3.38 -3.01
CA GLY A 160 10.06 -4.58 -2.70
C GLY A 160 9.79 -4.72 -1.21
N ASN A 161 8.60 -5.19 -0.85
CA ASN A 161 8.26 -5.58 0.52
C ASN A 161 7.37 -6.82 0.52
N VAL A 162 7.70 -7.77 1.39
CA VAL A 162 6.86 -8.93 1.69
C VAL A 162 6.48 -8.85 3.16
N ASP A 163 5.19 -8.68 3.43
CA ASP A 163 4.69 -8.55 4.79
C ASP A 163 4.89 -9.86 5.55
N SER A 164 5.47 -9.76 6.76
CA SER A 164 5.30 -10.79 7.77
C SER A 164 3.83 -10.78 8.20
N CYS A 165 3.10 -11.84 7.85
CA CYS A 165 1.70 -11.98 8.20
C CYS A 165 1.51 -13.08 9.26
N ASP A 166 0.90 -12.71 10.38
CA ASP A 166 0.38 -13.65 11.38
C ASP A 166 -0.90 -14.35 10.89
N ASN A 167 -1.50 -13.87 9.80
CA ASN A 167 -2.70 -14.43 9.16
C ASN A 167 -2.31 -15.31 7.97
N GLU A 168 -2.62 -16.61 8.03
CA GLU A 168 -2.30 -17.58 6.98
C GLU A 168 -3.02 -17.34 5.63
N ARG A 169 -3.96 -16.39 5.55
CA ARG A 169 -4.81 -16.13 4.36
C ARG A 169 -4.72 -14.73 3.78
N PHE A 170 -3.80 -13.92 4.27
CA PHE A 170 -3.44 -12.67 3.63
C PHE A 170 -1.92 -12.57 3.61
N HIS A 171 -1.35 -12.65 2.42
CA HIS A 171 0.09 -12.55 2.18
C HIS A 171 0.29 -11.40 1.22
N ASN A 172 0.88 -10.32 1.71
CA ASN A 172 1.11 -9.16 0.88
C ASN A 172 2.56 -9.14 0.40
N ALA A 173 2.77 -9.37 -0.89
CA ALA A 173 4.05 -9.26 -1.56
C ALA A 173 3.91 -8.18 -2.64
N GLU A 174 4.60 -7.07 -2.46
CA GLU A 174 4.41 -5.89 -3.31
C GLU A 174 5.75 -5.30 -3.74
N TRP A 175 5.81 -4.86 -4.99
CA TRP A 175 6.80 -3.91 -5.47
C TRP A 175 6.15 -2.53 -5.52
N ARG A 176 6.71 -1.56 -4.80
CA ARG A 176 6.11 -0.24 -4.61
C ARG A 176 6.90 0.80 -5.38
N ASP A 177 6.24 1.54 -6.26
CA ASP A 177 6.80 2.75 -6.86
C ASP A 177 6.33 3.96 -6.03
N LEU A 178 7.27 4.70 -5.43
CA LEU A 178 7.00 5.81 -4.53
C LEU A 178 7.10 7.14 -5.27
N TYR A 179 5.96 7.83 -5.37
CA TYR A 179 5.83 9.15 -5.95
C TYR A 179 5.64 10.22 -4.88
N VAL A 180 6.25 11.38 -5.08
CA VAL A 180 6.04 12.56 -4.25
C VAL A 180 5.54 13.72 -5.10
N GLY A 181 4.59 14.48 -4.56
CA GLY A 181 4.09 15.71 -5.18
C GLY A 181 3.91 16.82 -4.15
N GLU A 182 3.98 18.06 -4.62
CA GLU A 182 3.53 19.22 -3.84
C GLU A 182 2.20 19.71 -4.40
N VAL A 183 1.18 19.81 -3.57
CA VAL A 183 -0.14 20.32 -3.95
C VAL A 183 -0.11 21.84 -3.84
N THR A 184 -0.60 22.53 -4.86
CA THR A 184 -0.73 23.99 -4.85
C THR A 184 -1.83 24.44 -3.87
N THR A 185 -1.83 25.71 -3.47
CA THR A 185 -2.91 26.25 -2.62
C THR A 185 -4.29 26.07 -3.25
N ASN A 186 -4.42 26.28 -4.56
CA ASN A 186 -5.69 26.07 -5.27
C ASN A 186 -6.01 24.58 -5.42
N GLY A 187 -5.01 23.75 -5.68
CA GLY A 187 -5.16 22.30 -5.75
C GLY A 187 -5.68 21.71 -4.44
N PHE A 188 -5.20 22.20 -3.30
CA PHE A 188 -5.70 21.74 -2.00
C PHE A 188 -7.20 22.06 -1.82
N LEU A 189 -7.68 23.19 -2.34
CA LEU A 189 -9.11 23.54 -2.33
C LEU A 189 -9.95 22.67 -3.27
N ASN A 190 -9.33 22.00 -4.25
CA ASN A 190 -9.98 21.06 -5.15
C ASN A 190 -10.07 19.65 -4.59
N CYS A 191 -9.39 19.34 -3.48
CA CYS A 191 -9.42 18.01 -2.87
C CYS A 191 -10.85 17.59 -2.50
N ARG A 192 -11.28 16.41 -2.95
CA ARG A 192 -12.58 15.81 -2.65
C ARG A 192 -12.39 14.32 -2.37
N LEU A 193 -13.09 13.78 -1.38
CA LEU A 193 -13.07 12.34 -1.12
C LEU A 193 -14.13 11.70 -2.03
N ILE A 194 -13.70 11.12 -3.15
CA ILE A 194 -14.60 10.84 -4.29
C ILE A 194 -15.25 9.46 -4.20
N ASP A 195 -14.47 8.41 -4.01
CA ASP A 195 -14.93 7.02 -4.10
C ASP A 195 -15.34 6.38 -2.76
N GLY A 196 -15.10 7.08 -1.66
CA GLY A 196 -15.41 6.62 -0.30
C GLY A 196 -14.34 5.76 0.36
N GLU A 197 -13.18 5.58 -0.28
CA GLU A 197 -12.02 4.88 0.31
C GLU A 197 -11.29 5.72 1.36
N VAL A 198 -11.33 7.04 1.22
CA VAL A 198 -10.78 8.00 2.17
C VAL A 198 -11.91 8.61 3.00
N ALA A 199 -11.78 8.59 4.32
CA ALA A 199 -12.76 9.22 5.21
C ALA A 199 -12.34 10.60 5.73
N GLY A 200 -11.07 10.95 5.59
CA GLY A 200 -10.56 12.26 5.96
C GLY A 200 -9.09 12.41 5.61
N LEU A 201 -8.59 13.64 5.73
CA LEU A 201 -7.16 13.94 5.63
C LEU A 201 -6.62 14.35 6.99
N TYR A 202 -5.55 13.70 7.41
CA TYR A 202 -4.72 14.11 8.52
C TYR A 202 -3.56 14.96 8.00
N LEU A 203 -3.54 16.24 8.39
CA LEU A 203 -2.46 17.15 8.03
C LEU A 203 -1.35 17.03 9.07
N CYS A 204 -0.21 16.44 8.68
CA CYS A 204 0.94 16.30 9.57
C CYS A 204 1.98 17.38 9.21
N PRO A 205 2.16 18.44 10.01
CA PRO A 205 3.25 19.38 9.80
C PRO A 205 4.60 18.67 9.87
N THR A 206 5.51 18.97 8.94
CA THR A 206 6.78 18.24 8.84
C THR A 206 7.66 18.40 10.10
N TYR A 207 7.49 19.48 10.85
CA TYR A 207 8.19 19.67 12.13
C TYR A 207 7.68 18.76 13.26
N GLU A 208 6.50 18.13 13.12
CA GLU A 208 5.96 17.15 14.07
C GLU A 208 6.26 15.70 13.68
N LEU A 209 6.92 15.45 12.54
CA LEU A 209 7.12 14.10 12.01
C LEU A 209 7.77 13.14 13.01
N ARG A 210 8.73 13.62 13.79
CA ARG A 210 9.36 12.81 14.84
C ARG A 210 8.33 12.34 15.88
N ASN A 211 7.56 13.26 16.43
CA ASN A 211 6.51 12.94 17.41
C ASN A 211 5.45 12.02 16.78
N PHE A 212 5.11 12.27 15.51
CA PHE A 212 4.17 11.46 14.75
C PHE A 212 4.65 10.02 14.48
N VAL A 213 5.96 9.80 14.33
CA VAL A 213 6.54 8.47 14.16
C VAL A 213 6.64 7.74 15.51
N GLU A 214 6.96 8.46 16.58
CA GLU A 214 7.19 7.89 17.92
C GLU A 214 5.89 7.60 18.70
N GLN A 215 4.79 8.25 18.33
CA GLN A 215 3.50 8.05 18.97
C GLN A 215 2.95 6.62 18.78
N THR A 216 2.13 6.19 19.74
CA THR A 216 1.49 4.85 19.75
C THR A 216 -0.03 4.91 19.82
N SER A 217 -0.61 6.11 19.74
CA SER A 217 -2.04 6.37 19.98
C SER A 217 -2.88 6.34 18.70
N ILE A 218 -2.30 6.75 17.57
CA ILE A 218 -2.94 6.82 16.27
C ILE A 218 -2.41 5.64 15.43
N PRO A 219 -3.28 4.70 15.05
CA PRO A 219 -2.85 3.54 14.28
C PRO A 219 -2.46 3.95 12.85
N MET A 220 -1.37 3.35 12.34
CA MET A 220 -0.82 3.60 11.01
C MET A 220 -0.78 2.31 10.21
N THR A 221 -0.93 2.40 8.89
CA THR A 221 -0.70 1.26 8.00
C THR A 221 0.79 0.90 7.96
N LYS A 222 1.07 -0.36 7.61
CA LYS A 222 2.44 -0.78 7.29
C LYS A 222 3.04 0.04 6.15
N SER A 223 2.23 0.36 5.14
CA SER A 223 2.57 1.20 3.99
C SER A 223 3.14 2.57 4.41
N LEU A 224 2.46 3.28 5.32
CA LEU A 224 2.93 4.55 5.86
C LEU A 224 4.23 4.39 6.67
N GLY A 225 4.32 3.34 7.50
CA GLY A 225 5.54 3.03 8.25
C GLY A 225 6.75 2.78 7.34
N LEU A 226 6.57 2.06 6.24
CA LEU A 226 7.61 1.80 5.24
C LEU A 226 8.05 3.08 4.52
N PHE A 227 7.10 3.94 4.12
CA PHE A 227 7.44 5.24 3.55
C PHE A 227 8.31 6.08 4.50
N LEU A 228 7.89 6.19 5.77
CA LEU A 228 8.59 7.00 6.77
C LEU A 228 10.01 6.50 7.03
N SER A 229 10.26 5.18 6.96
CA SER A 229 11.59 4.62 7.11
C SER A 229 12.51 4.86 5.91
N HIS A 230 11.97 4.91 4.69
CA HIS A 230 12.76 5.15 3.47
C HIS A 230 13.10 6.62 3.27
N VAL A 231 12.15 7.53 3.54
CA VAL A 231 12.32 8.97 3.25
C VAL A 231 12.89 9.76 4.43
N TYR A 232 12.70 9.30 5.67
CA TYR A 232 13.18 10.00 6.88
C TYR A 232 14.12 9.17 7.79
N PRO A 233 15.11 8.44 7.26
CA PRO A 233 15.94 7.53 8.06
C PRO A 233 16.73 8.25 9.17
N ASN A 234 17.11 9.52 8.96
CA ASN A 234 17.95 10.28 9.90
C ASN A 234 17.18 10.99 11.02
N GLN A 235 15.85 10.91 11.07
CA GLN A 235 15.06 11.42 12.19
C GLN A 235 14.58 10.33 13.16
N ILE A 236 14.76 9.06 12.79
CA ILE A 236 14.43 7.87 13.57
C ILE A 236 15.73 7.28 14.13
N GLY A 237 16.40 8.02 15.02
CA GLY A 237 17.62 7.55 15.70
C GLY A 237 17.33 6.53 16.81
N PRO A 238 18.28 5.65 17.17
CA PRO A 238 18.05 4.57 18.14
C PRO A 238 17.76 5.11 19.54
N HIS A 239 16.80 4.48 20.21
CA HIS A 239 16.48 4.71 21.62
C HIS A 239 17.72 4.55 22.51
N SER A 240 18.28 5.66 23.01
CA SER A 240 19.04 5.63 24.25
C SER A 240 18.05 5.70 25.42
N ARG A 241 17.57 4.54 25.86
CA ARG A 241 17.15 4.39 27.26
C ARG A 241 18.41 4.50 28.12
N THR A 242 18.83 5.72 28.44
CA THR A 242 19.61 5.94 29.66
C THR A 242 18.60 6.04 30.80
N THR A 243 18.27 4.89 31.37
CA THR A 243 17.83 4.82 32.76
C THR A 243 18.96 5.42 33.60
N LYS A 244 18.82 6.68 34.01
CA LYS A 244 19.57 7.18 35.16
C LYS A 244 18.98 6.50 36.39
N THR A 245 19.61 5.40 36.80
CA THR A 245 19.58 4.93 38.17
C THR A 245 20.20 6.02 39.05
N THR A 246 19.35 6.81 39.69
CA THR A 246 19.74 7.54 40.90
C THR A 246 19.74 6.54 42.05
N SER A 247 20.91 6.01 42.38
CA SER A 247 21.16 5.44 43.71
C SER A 247 21.63 6.56 44.64
N ALA A 248 20.92 6.70 45.76
CA ALA A 248 21.43 7.33 46.97
C ALA A 248 22.59 6.52 47.55
#